data_AF-A0A537US89-F1
#
_entry.id   AF-A0A537US89-F1
#
_cell.length_a   1.000
_cell.length_b   1.000
_cell.length_c   1.000
_cell.angle_alpha   90.00
_cell.angle_beta   90.00
_cell.angle_gamma   90.00
#
_symmetry.space_group_name_H-M   'P 1'
#
loop_
_entity.id
_entity.type
_entity.pdbx_description
1 polymer ?
#
loop_
_entity_poly.entity_id
_entity_poly.type
_entity_poly.pdbx_seq_one_letter_code
_entity_poly.pdbx_strand_id
1 'polypeptide(L)' 'MSKRNSASPDKRDLDAKAIDAMMVAQNMPPGSARTEALKKAEKLCHAADTYKYLFSNELKPPE' A
#
# COMPACT_ATOMS: atom_id res chain seq x y z
N MET A 1 1.37 -31.14 -8.48
CA MET A 1 0.30 -30.14 -8.33
C MET A 1 0.93 -28.78 -8.12
N SER A 2 0.96 -27.93 -9.15
CA SER A 2 1.51 -26.57 -9.06
C SER A 2 0.61 -25.73 -8.15
N LYS A 3 1.09 -25.41 -6.95
CA LYS A 3 0.43 -24.47 -6.05
C LYS A 3 0.46 -23.11 -6.74
N ARG A 4 -0.71 -22.64 -7.15
CA ARG A 4 -0.93 -21.27 -7.62
C ARG A 4 -0.46 -20.34 -6.51
N ASN A 5 0.67 -19.67 -6.72
CA ASN A 5 1.11 -18.55 -5.91
C ASN A 5 -0.04 -17.54 -5.89
N SER A 6 -0.75 -17.48 -4.76
CA SER A 6 -1.77 -16.48 -4.48
C SER A 6 -1.06 -15.13 -4.38
N ALA A 7 -0.94 -14.47 -5.54
CA ALA A 7 -0.40 -13.13 -5.70
C ALA A 7 -1.35 -12.05 -5.14
N SER A 8 -1.99 -12.31 -4.00
CA SER A 8 -2.57 -11.24 -3.18
C SER A 8 -1.38 -10.56 -2.49
N PRO A 9 -1.15 -9.25 -2.72
CA PRO A 9 -0.15 -8.52 -1.96
C PRO A 9 -0.41 -8.77 -0.47
N ASP A 10 0.59 -9.30 0.23
CA ASP A 10 0.50 -9.42 1.69
C ASP A 10 0.29 -8.00 2.25
N LYS A 11 -0.58 -7.84 3.25
CA LYS A 11 -0.89 -6.52 3.85
C LYS A 11 0.37 -5.74 4.18
N ARG A 12 1.34 -6.46 4.77
CA ARG A 12 2.64 -5.94 5.20
C ARG A 12 3.48 -5.43 4.03
N ASP A 13 3.30 -6.00 2.83
CA ASP A 13 4.01 -5.61 1.62
C ASP A 13 3.47 -4.28 1.06
N LEU A 14 2.17 -4.01 1.16
CA LEU A 14 1.59 -2.73 0.74
C LEU A 14 2.01 -1.57 1.64
N ASP A 15 1.94 -1.76 2.96
CA ASP A 15 2.39 -0.76 3.94
C ASP A 15 3.88 -0.45 3.78
N ALA A 16 4.73 -1.48 3.66
CA ALA A 16 6.17 -1.30 3.46
C ALA A 16 6.47 -0.52 2.16
N LYS A 17 5.77 -0.85 1.07
CA LYS A 17 5.91 -0.13 -0.22
C LYS A 17 5.44 1.31 -0.14
N ALA A 18 4.38 1.60 0.61
CA ALA A 18 3.90 2.96 0.80
C ALA A 18 4.90 3.82 1.58
N ILE A 19 5.47 3.27 2.66
CA ILE A 19 6.50 3.94 3.47
C ILE A 19 7.76 4.20 2.64
N ASP A 20 8.25 3.20 1.92
CA ASP A 20 9.44 3.34 1.07
C ASP A 20 9.21 4.39 -0.03
N ALA A 21 8.07 4.35 -0.71
CA ALA A 21 7.71 5.34 -1.73
C ALA A 21 7.63 6.77 -1.17
N MET A 22 7.12 6.94 0.06
CA MET A 22 7.12 8.25 0.73
C MET A 22 8.53 8.71 1.08
N MET A 23 9.37 7.82 1.60
CA MET A 23 10.75 8.16 1.96
C MET A 23 11.57 8.58 0.74
N VAL A 24 11.42 7.86 -0.37
CA VAL A 24 12.02 8.23 -1.67
C VAL A 24 11.52 9.61 -2.11
N ALA A 25 10.21 9.86 -2.08
CA ALA A 25 9.64 11.14 -2.51
C ALA A 25 10.10 12.32 -1.63
N GLN A 26 10.29 12.11 -0.33
CA GLN A 26 10.78 13.15 0.59
C GLN A 26 12.26 13.49 0.35
N ASN A 27 13.07 12.51 -0.05
CA ASN A 27 14.48 12.71 -0.36
C ASN A 27 14.73 13.36 -1.74
N MET A 28 13.70 13.48 -2.58
CA MET A 28 13.81 14.15 -3.88
C MET A 28 13.79 15.68 -3.74
N PRO A 29 14.52 16.40 -4.61
CA PRO A 29 14.41 17.86 -4.66
C PRO A 29 13.00 18.28 -5.08
N PRO A 30 12.55 19.50 -4.69
CA PRO A 30 11.28 20.05 -5.17
C PRO A 30 11.20 20.06 -6.70
N GLY A 31 10.12 19.50 -7.24
CA GLY A 31 9.92 19.43 -8.69
C GLY A 31 8.82 18.44 -9.09
N SER A 32 8.54 18.39 -10.39
CA SER A 32 7.50 17.50 -10.95
C SER A 32 7.74 16.03 -10.60
N ALA A 33 9.00 15.57 -10.63
CA ALA A 33 9.36 14.21 -10.29
C ALA A 33 9.03 13.86 -8.82
N ARG A 34 9.23 14.80 -7.89
CA ARG A 34 8.84 14.63 -6.48
C ARG A 34 7.32 14.58 -6.33
N THR A 35 6.59 15.45 -7.03
CA THR A 35 5.12 15.45 -6.99
C THR A 35 4.54 14.12 -7.48
N GLU A 36 5.07 13.57 -8.58
CA GLU A 36 4.63 12.27 -9.09
C GLU A 36 4.99 11.12 -8.14
N ALA A 37 6.16 11.17 -7.50
CA ALA A 37 6.54 10.20 -6.47
C ALA A 37 5.61 10.26 -5.25
N LEU A 38 5.24 11.46 -4.78
CA LEU A 38 4.28 11.65 -3.69
C LEU A 38 2.89 11.10 -4.06
N LYS A 39 2.38 11.38 -5.27
CA LYS A 39 1.12 10.80 -5.75
C LYS A 39 1.15 9.28 -5.78
N LYS A 40 2.29 8.69 -6.17
CA LYS A 40 2.45 7.23 -6.17
C LYS A 40 2.41 6.66 -4.76
N ALA A 41 3.10 7.31 -3.81
CA ALA A 41 3.09 6.90 -2.41
C ALA A 41 1.68 7.00 -1.80
N GLU A 42 0.96 8.09 -2.08
CA GLU A 42 -0.43 8.28 -1.63
C GLU A 42 -1.37 7.18 -2.14
N LYS A 43 -1.25 6.80 -3.42
CA LYS A 43 -2.03 5.67 -3.97
C LYS A 43 -1.74 4.36 -3.26
N LEU A 44 -0.48 4.11 -2.86
CA LEU A 44 -0.09 2.92 -2.12
C LEU A 44 -0.68 2.93 -0.69
N CYS A 45 -0.67 4.08 -0.02
CA CYS A 45 -1.35 4.24 1.28
C CYS A 45 -2.84 3.91 1.16
N HIS A 46 -3.54 4.50 0.18
CA HIS A 46 -4.96 4.23 -0.03
C HIS A 46 -5.25 2.76 -0.35
N ALA A 47 -4.38 2.09 -1.13
CA ALA A 47 -4.52 0.67 -1.40
C ALA A 47 -4.34 -0.17 -0.12
N ALA A 48 -3.37 0.16 0.72
CA ALA A 48 -3.16 -0.50 2.01
C ALA A 48 -4.34 -0.30 2.96
N ASP A 49 -4.85 0.93 3.08
CA ASP A 49 -6.02 1.27 3.89
C ASP A 49 -7.28 0.54 3.42
N THR A 50 -7.52 0.53 2.10
CA THR A 50 -8.66 -0.17 1.50
C THR A 50 -8.57 -1.67 1.76
N TYR A 51 -7.39 -2.26 1.60
CA TYR A 51 -7.18 -3.67 1.89
C TYR A 51 -7.35 -3.96 3.40
N LYS A 52 -6.89 -3.05 4.27
CA LYS A 52 -7.11 -3.16 5.71
C LYS A 52 -8.59 -3.15 6.01
N TYR A 53 -9.36 -2.21 5.46
CA TYR A 53 -10.81 -2.11 5.63
C TYR A 53 -11.54 -3.38 5.16
N LEU A 54 -11.31 -3.81 3.91
CA LEU A 54 -12.01 -4.96 3.32
C LEU A 54 -11.70 -6.28 4.02
N PHE A 55 -10.50 -6.44 4.56
CA PHE A 55 -10.03 -7.69 5.17
C PHE A 55 -9.78 -7.55 6.67
N SER A 56 -10.32 -6.54 7.34
CA SER A 56 -10.30 -6.45 8.80
C SER A 56 -11.37 -7.38 9.36
N ASN A 57 -11.03 -8.17 10.37
CA ASN A 57 -11.99 -9.01 11.09
C ASN A 57 -12.99 -8.20 11.93
N GLU A 58 -12.84 -6.88 12.01
CA GLU A 58 -13.74 -5.97 12.73
C GLU A 58 -15.12 -5.82 12.08
N LEU A 59 -15.28 -6.20 10.80
CA LEU A 59 -16.57 -6.21 10.11
C LEU A 59 -17.29 -7.56 10.18
N LYS A 60 -16.91 -8.44 11.12
CA LYS A 60 -17.68 -9.67 11.33
C LYS A 60 -18.99 -9.33 12.05
N PRO A 61 -20.15 -9.78 11.55
CA PRO A 61 -21.38 -9.67 12.31
C PRO A 61 -21.21 -10.41 13.66
N PRO A 62 -21.76 -9.87 14.75
CA PRO A 62 -21.77 -10.57 16.03
C PRO A 62 -22.54 -11.91 15.89
N GLU A 63 -22.05 -12.95 16.57
CA GLU A 63 -22.75 -14.25 16.71
C GLU A 63 -24.08 -14.13 17.46
#